data_AF-A0A7X8TN64-F1
#
_entry.id   AF-A0A7X8TN64-F1
#
_cell.length_a   1.000
_cell.length_b   1.000
_cell.length_c   1.000
_cell.angle_alpha   90.00
_cell.angle_beta   90.00
_cell.angle_gamma   90.00
#
_symmetry.space_group_name_H-M   'P 1'
#
loop_
_entity.id
_entity.type
_entity.pdbx_description
1 polymer ?
#
loop_
_entity_poly.entity_id
_entity_poly.type
_entity_poly.pdbx_seq_one_letter_code
_entity_poly.pdbx_strand_id
1 'polypeptide(L)'
;MSAPASALRAPARRTGLWIAGILLCSVLFIVVYEYFVRTESGQFLDNVMRLTADHFEHPLPPLNPENRWIAAIIILPPAAIFTAIVLAGQKFLAGLIAIGTVLASNISTQVLKYGMLDRPDLVGNPTYWTNNSLPSGHTTIAASVVVALFLVASPRAKPVLGFLGAVWGGGWGAYLFIEAWHRPSDMISAYLVVAIWGLIGGWLIYRAVPRENSVAPNREPDVAPAAGLCWFLGIVLTIGGFVCLLLAGGWTGLADSLENPTLWPWIAGALLSFGPAFLVAAAGINFFGSETGRMYRDGELPTARSERVKYPVPPEFQPLFERV
;
A
#
# COMPACT_ATOMS: atom_id res chain seq x y z
N MET A 1 -37.53 -7.92 -30.88
CA MET A 1 -36.28 -8.48 -30.34
C MET A 1 -35.46 -7.33 -29.77
N SER A 2 -35.66 -7.00 -28.50
CA SER A 2 -34.91 -5.97 -27.79
C SER A 2 -33.61 -6.57 -27.27
N ALA A 3 -32.47 -6.02 -27.71
CA ALA A 3 -31.17 -6.37 -27.16
C ALA A 3 -31.18 -6.17 -25.63
N PRO A 4 -30.60 -7.09 -24.84
CA PRO A 4 -30.52 -6.90 -23.40
C PRO A 4 -29.54 -5.75 -23.15
N ALA A 5 -30.07 -4.55 -22.90
CA ALA A 5 -29.29 -3.36 -22.55
C ALA A 5 -28.71 -3.56 -21.14
N SER A 6 -27.52 -4.10 -21.12
CA SER A 6 -26.82 -4.47 -19.92
C SER A 6 -26.00 -3.32 -19.33
N ALA A 7 -25.93 -3.24 -18.01
CA ALA A 7 -25.26 -2.19 -17.23
C ALA A 7 -23.79 -1.95 -17.60
N LEU A 8 -23.53 -0.96 -18.45
CA LEU A 8 -22.21 -0.45 -18.78
C LEU A 8 -21.76 0.53 -17.68
N ARG A 9 -20.69 0.23 -16.93
CA ARG A 9 -20.08 1.15 -15.92
C ARG A 9 -18.67 1.54 -16.34
N ALA A 10 -18.41 2.84 -16.47
CA ALA A 10 -17.07 3.34 -16.74
C ALA A 10 -16.14 3.13 -15.53
N PRO A 11 -14.86 2.73 -15.74
CA PRO A 11 -13.87 2.68 -14.68
C PRO A 11 -13.56 4.09 -14.13
N ALA A 12 -13.13 4.17 -12.87
CA ALA A 12 -12.77 5.42 -12.18
C ALA A 12 -13.82 6.55 -12.30
N ARG A 13 -15.11 6.17 -12.28
CA ARG A 13 -16.22 7.13 -12.39
C ARG A 13 -16.21 8.15 -11.25
N ARG A 14 -15.76 7.76 -10.06
CA ARG A 14 -15.89 8.57 -8.84
C ARG A 14 -14.57 9.27 -8.52
N THR A 15 -14.15 10.22 -9.35
CA THR A 15 -12.85 10.93 -9.17
C THR A 15 -12.70 11.54 -7.76
N GLY A 16 -13.79 12.00 -7.13
CA GLY A 16 -13.75 12.48 -5.75
C GLY A 16 -13.27 11.43 -4.72
N LEU A 17 -13.54 10.14 -4.93
CA LEU A 17 -13.04 9.08 -4.05
C LEU A 17 -11.53 8.86 -4.20
N TRP A 18 -10.98 9.05 -5.41
CA TRP A 18 -9.54 8.98 -5.63
C TRP A 18 -8.81 10.14 -4.94
N ILE A 19 -9.36 11.35 -5.05
CA ILE A 19 -8.85 12.54 -4.35
C ILE A 19 -8.93 12.32 -2.83
N ALA A 20 -10.07 11.83 -2.31
CA ALA A 20 -10.23 11.55 -0.89
C ALA A 20 -9.21 10.51 -0.39
N GLY A 21 -8.96 9.45 -1.16
CA GLY A 21 -7.93 8.45 -0.83
C GLY A 21 -6.53 9.03 -0.78
N ILE A 22 -6.16 9.86 -1.77
CA ILE A 22 -4.86 10.56 -1.81
C ILE A 22 -4.71 11.47 -0.59
N LEU A 23 -5.74 12.26 -0.26
CA LEU A 23 -5.73 13.15 0.90
C LEU A 23 -5.65 12.37 2.20
N LEU A 24 -6.38 11.26 2.34
CA LEU A 24 -6.32 10.40 3.51
C LEU A 24 -4.91 9.84 3.73
N CYS A 25 -4.28 9.28 2.69
CA CYS A 25 -2.91 8.78 2.80
C CYS A 25 -1.91 9.91 3.13
N SER A 26 -2.12 11.11 2.59
CA SER A 26 -1.28 12.28 2.88
C SER A 26 -1.42 12.75 4.34
N VAL A 27 -2.64 12.81 4.86
CA VAL A 27 -2.91 13.15 6.27
C VAL A 27 -2.32 12.11 7.20
N LEU A 28 -2.51 10.81 6.90
CA LEU A 28 -1.91 9.73 7.70
C LEU A 28 -0.38 9.82 7.68
N PHE A 29 0.23 10.15 6.54
CA PHE A 29 1.67 10.35 6.44
C PHE A 29 2.14 11.48 7.35
N ILE A 30 1.46 12.63 7.31
CA ILE A 30 1.76 13.78 8.18
C ILE A 30 1.61 13.39 9.65
N VAL A 31 0.55 12.67 10.02
CA VAL A 31 0.36 12.21 11.41
C VAL A 31 1.51 11.30 11.86
N VAL A 32 1.97 10.38 11.02
CA VAL A 32 3.11 9.51 11.33
C VAL A 32 4.39 10.34 11.49
N TYR A 33 4.66 11.29 10.59
CA TYR A 33 5.81 12.17 10.70
C TYR A 33 5.77 13.02 11.97
N GLU A 34 4.67 13.74 12.21
CA GLU A 34 4.53 14.62 13.37
C GLU A 34 4.67 13.83 14.68
N TYR A 35 4.06 12.65 14.79
CA TYR A 35 4.18 11.87 16.01
C TYR A 35 5.58 11.25 16.18
N PHE A 36 6.04 10.43 15.22
CA PHE A 36 7.26 9.63 15.38
C PHE A 36 8.56 10.41 15.20
N VAL A 37 8.51 11.58 14.56
CA VAL A 37 9.70 12.42 14.31
C VAL A 37 9.69 13.69 15.16
N ARG A 38 8.52 14.28 15.44
CA ARG A 38 8.44 15.60 16.10
C ARG A 38 8.09 15.54 17.59
N THR A 39 7.89 14.34 18.16
CA THR A 39 7.65 14.17 19.61
C THR A 39 8.68 13.27 20.28
N GLU A 40 8.97 13.52 21.55
CA GLU A 40 9.85 12.68 22.37
C GLU A 40 9.32 11.25 22.48
N SER A 41 8.02 11.09 22.79
CA SER A 41 7.41 9.77 22.98
C SER A 41 7.39 8.93 21.71
N GLY A 42 7.14 9.55 20.55
CA GLY A 42 7.18 8.87 19.25
C GLY A 42 8.61 8.44 18.88
N GLN A 43 9.60 9.32 19.07
CA GLN A 43 10.99 8.97 18.81
C GLN A 43 11.48 7.86 19.74
N PHE A 44 11.18 7.97 21.04
CA PHE A 44 11.48 6.94 22.02
C PHE A 44 10.91 5.58 21.60
N LEU A 45 9.64 5.53 21.19
CA LEU A 45 8.96 4.29 20.83
C LEU A 45 9.61 3.62 19.62
N ASP A 46 9.91 4.38 18.57
CA ASP A 46 10.64 3.87 17.41
C ASP A 46 12.04 3.38 17.76
N ASN A 47 12.73 4.12 18.63
CA ASN A 47 14.11 3.84 18.98
C ASN A 47 14.24 2.62 19.87
N VAL A 48 13.35 2.40 20.86
CA VAL A 48 13.40 1.19 21.68
C VAL A 48 13.17 -0.06 20.81
N MET A 49 12.21 -0.03 19.88
CA MET A 49 12.00 -1.15 18.96
C MET A 49 13.23 -1.40 18.09
N ARG A 50 13.81 -0.35 17.50
CA ARG A 50 15.04 -0.48 16.69
C ARG A 50 16.24 -0.97 17.51
N LEU A 51 16.42 -0.48 18.73
CA LEU A 51 17.50 -0.89 19.63
C LEU A 51 17.40 -2.39 19.94
N THR A 52 16.19 -2.89 20.22
CA THR A 52 16.01 -4.33 20.41
C THR A 52 16.34 -5.14 19.15
N ALA A 53 16.11 -4.61 17.95
CA ALA A 53 16.52 -5.26 16.70
C ALA A 53 18.03 -5.31 16.53
N ASP A 54 18.75 -4.26 16.94
CA ASP A 54 20.22 -4.21 16.93
C ASP A 54 20.83 -5.16 17.98
N HIS A 55 20.10 -5.43 19.07
CA HIS A 55 20.57 -6.26 20.18
C HIS A 55 20.48 -7.77 19.94
N PHE A 56 19.38 -8.25 19.36
CA PHE A 56 19.13 -9.70 19.22
C PHE A 56 19.64 -10.24 17.88
N GLU A 57 20.40 -11.33 17.94
CA GLU A 57 20.76 -12.10 16.75
C GLU A 57 19.53 -12.75 16.10
N HIS A 58 19.53 -12.84 14.77
CA HIS A 58 18.47 -13.45 13.99
C HIS A 58 19.00 -14.44 12.94
N PRO A 59 18.24 -15.50 12.60
CA PRO A 59 18.69 -16.52 11.66
C PRO A 59 18.57 -16.10 10.18
N LEU A 60 18.10 -14.88 9.90
CA LEU A 60 17.97 -14.38 8.54
C LEU A 60 19.36 -14.16 7.92
N PRO A 61 19.56 -14.41 6.61
CA PRO A 61 20.84 -14.15 5.96
C PRO A 61 21.20 -12.67 6.13
N PRO A 62 22.38 -12.34 6.69
CA PRO A 62 22.78 -10.96 6.86
C PRO A 62 23.01 -10.37 5.47
N LEU A 63 22.19 -9.41 5.08
CA LEU A 63 22.48 -8.58 3.92
C LEU A 63 23.30 -7.40 4.44
N ASN A 64 24.49 -7.16 3.87
CA ASN A 64 25.30 -6.02 4.29
C ASN A 64 24.59 -4.70 3.88
N PRO A 65 24.44 -3.69 4.74
CA PRO A 65 23.86 -2.38 4.38
C PRO A 65 24.58 -1.69 3.21
N GLU A 66 25.87 -1.96 3.02
CA GLU A 66 26.68 -1.48 1.91
C GLU A 66 26.53 -2.33 0.64
N ASN A 67 25.78 -3.44 0.71
CA ASN A 67 25.54 -4.30 -0.43
C ASN A 67 24.57 -3.64 -1.42
N ARG A 68 25.17 -2.95 -2.39
CA ARG A 68 24.48 -2.34 -3.54
C ARG A 68 23.54 -3.30 -4.30
N TRP A 69 23.69 -4.62 -4.14
CA TRP A 69 22.84 -5.61 -4.80
C TRP A 69 21.47 -5.80 -4.16
N ILE A 70 21.23 -5.31 -2.94
CA ILE A 70 19.93 -5.49 -2.26
C ILE A 70 18.81 -4.86 -3.06
N ALA A 71 19.02 -3.65 -3.60
CA ALA A 71 18.06 -3.03 -4.49
C ALA A 71 17.76 -3.92 -5.72
N ALA A 72 18.77 -4.59 -6.28
CA ALA A 72 18.56 -5.52 -7.39
C ALA A 72 17.73 -6.74 -6.97
N ILE A 73 17.98 -7.33 -5.79
CA ILE A 73 17.19 -8.45 -5.25
C ILE A 73 15.73 -8.04 -5.03
N ILE A 74 15.51 -6.82 -4.52
CA ILE A 74 14.17 -6.24 -4.33
C ILE A 74 13.45 -6.00 -5.67
N ILE A 75 14.15 -5.52 -6.68
CA ILE A 75 13.54 -5.03 -7.93
C ILE A 75 13.37 -6.15 -8.96
N LEU A 76 14.38 -7.02 -9.14
CA LEU A 76 14.46 -7.91 -10.29
C LEU A 76 13.26 -8.87 -10.40
N PRO A 77 12.81 -9.59 -9.35
CA PRO A 77 11.71 -10.52 -9.50
C PRO A 77 10.38 -9.82 -9.88
N PRO A 78 9.95 -8.74 -9.18
CA PRO A 78 8.75 -7.99 -9.60
C PRO A 78 8.90 -7.34 -10.98
N ALA A 79 10.09 -6.79 -11.31
CA ALA A 79 10.33 -6.14 -12.59
C ALA A 79 10.28 -7.12 -13.77
N ALA A 80 10.75 -8.36 -13.60
CA ALA A 80 10.64 -9.40 -14.61
C ALA A 80 9.17 -9.76 -14.89
N ILE A 81 8.37 -9.95 -13.85
CA ILE A 81 6.93 -10.21 -13.98
C ILE A 81 6.23 -9.02 -14.63
N PHE A 82 6.62 -7.79 -14.26
CA PHE A 82 6.04 -6.56 -14.80
C PHE A 82 6.29 -6.47 -16.30
N THR A 83 7.54 -6.69 -16.70
CA THR A 83 7.95 -6.68 -18.10
C THR A 83 7.18 -7.74 -18.90
N ALA A 84 7.05 -8.96 -18.35
CA ALA A 84 6.28 -10.02 -18.99
C ALA A 84 4.79 -9.64 -19.18
N ILE A 85 4.13 -9.07 -18.16
CA ILE A 85 2.73 -8.64 -18.26
C ILE A 85 2.56 -7.52 -19.30
N VAL A 86 3.44 -6.52 -19.28
CA VAL A 86 3.36 -5.37 -20.20
C VAL A 86 3.60 -5.81 -21.63
N LEU A 87 4.62 -6.63 -21.90
CA LEU A 87 4.95 -7.10 -23.24
C LEU A 87 3.90 -8.07 -23.78
N ALA A 88 3.53 -9.10 -23.02
CA ALA A 88 2.55 -10.10 -23.46
C ALA A 88 1.14 -9.51 -23.65
N GLY A 89 0.78 -8.51 -22.83
CA GLY A 89 -0.49 -7.81 -22.92
C GLY A 89 -0.49 -6.57 -23.82
N GLN A 90 0.66 -6.21 -24.42
CA GLN A 90 0.88 -4.97 -25.19
C GLN A 90 0.42 -3.69 -24.45
N LYS A 91 0.59 -3.67 -23.12
CA LYS A 91 0.07 -2.61 -22.22
C LYS A 91 1.03 -1.43 -22.07
N PHE A 92 1.58 -0.93 -23.17
CA PHE A 92 2.70 0.02 -23.12
C PHE A 92 2.36 1.33 -22.41
N LEU A 93 1.17 1.89 -22.63
CA LEU A 93 0.75 3.13 -21.97
C LEU A 93 0.56 2.93 -20.45
N ALA A 94 -0.11 1.85 -20.04
CA ALA A 94 -0.24 1.52 -18.63
C ALA A 94 1.11 1.24 -17.98
N GLY A 95 2.00 0.54 -18.70
CA GLY A 95 3.38 0.28 -18.28
C GLY A 95 4.17 1.58 -18.07
N LEU A 96 4.07 2.54 -18.99
CA LEU A 96 4.73 3.84 -18.84
C LEU A 96 4.23 4.62 -17.62
N ILE A 97 2.91 4.67 -17.40
CA ILE A 97 2.33 5.33 -16.23
C ILE A 97 2.76 4.61 -14.93
N ALA A 98 2.80 3.28 -14.94
CA ALA A 98 3.26 2.50 -13.79
C ALA A 98 4.76 2.73 -13.49
N ILE A 99 5.62 2.83 -14.51
CA ILE A 99 7.03 3.23 -14.34
C ILE A 99 7.11 4.64 -13.76
N GLY A 100 6.33 5.58 -14.29
CA GLY A 100 6.23 6.93 -13.74
C GLY A 100 5.80 6.94 -12.27
N THR A 101 4.88 6.06 -11.89
CA THR A 101 4.42 5.87 -10.50
C THR A 101 5.56 5.40 -9.59
N VAL A 102 6.37 4.44 -10.05
CA VAL A 102 7.57 3.96 -9.32
C VAL A 102 8.59 5.07 -9.16
N LEU A 103 8.94 5.76 -10.25
CA LEU A 103 9.91 6.85 -10.23
C LEU A 103 9.45 7.98 -9.30
N ALA A 104 8.18 8.40 -9.42
CA ALA A 104 7.63 9.47 -8.61
C ALA A 104 7.59 9.11 -7.12
N SER A 105 7.25 7.85 -6.77
CA SER A 105 7.31 7.36 -5.39
C SER A 105 8.72 7.46 -4.81
N ASN A 106 9.71 6.96 -5.55
CA ASN A 106 11.09 6.91 -5.08
C ASN A 106 11.73 8.30 -5.02
N ILE A 107 11.51 9.14 -6.03
CA ILE A 107 11.97 10.53 -6.03
C ILE A 107 11.35 11.28 -4.86
N SER A 108 10.03 11.16 -4.65
CA SER A 108 9.35 11.81 -3.53
C SER A 108 9.92 11.35 -2.19
N THR A 109 10.17 10.04 -2.01
CA THR A 109 10.81 9.52 -0.79
C THR A 109 12.18 10.14 -0.55
N GLN A 110 13.03 10.28 -1.58
CA GLN A 110 14.36 10.88 -1.40
C GLN A 110 14.28 12.38 -1.12
N VAL A 111 13.39 13.10 -1.82
CA VAL A 111 13.16 14.53 -1.59
C VAL A 111 12.62 14.79 -0.19
N LEU A 112 11.64 14.00 0.27
CA LEU A 112 11.12 14.08 1.62
C LEU A 112 12.23 13.81 2.64
N LYS A 113 12.97 12.70 2.47
CA LYS A 113 14.00 12.28 3.42
C LYS A 113 15.14 13.27 3.59
N TYR A 114 15.70 13.75 2.47
CA TYR A 114 16.95 14.53 2.48
C TYR A 114 16.74 16.03 2.27
N GLY A 115 15.56 16.45 1.81
CA GLY A 115 15.31 17.84 1.41
C GLY A 115 14.20 18.55 2.18
N MET A 116 13.24 17.84 2.77
CA MET A 116 12.06 18.47 3.39
C MET A 116 11.88 18.11 4.87
N LEU A 117 12.15 16.86 5.26
CA LEU A 117 11.88 16.37 6.60
C LEU A 117 13.15 16.41 7.44
N ASP A 118 13.16 17.35 8.38
CA ASP A 118 14.18 17.39 9.42
C ASP A 118 13.78 16.53 10.62
N ARG A 119 14.77 15.87 11.23
CA ARG A 119 14.61 15.05 12.44
C ARG A 119 15.43 15.68 13.57
N PRO A 120 14.81 16.48 14.45
CA PRO A 120 15.51 16.97 15.63
C PRO A 120 15.81 15.80 16.56
N ASP A 121 16.96 15.82 17.24
CA ASP A 121 17.23 14.83 18.28
C ASP A 121 16.52 15.24 19.58
N LEU A 122 15.46 14.52 19.94
CA LEU A 122 14.63 14.83 21.11
C LEU A 122 14.90 13.89 22.30
N VAL A 123 15.61 12.79 22.09
CA VAL A 123 15.77 11.72 23.09
C VAL A 123 17.23 11.30 23.30
N GLY A 124 18.20 12.11 22.83
CA GLY A 124 19.63 11.86 23.03
C GLY A 124 20.15 10.65 22.27
N ASN A 125 19.81 10.55 20.99
CA ASN A 125 20.22 9.42 20.15
C ASN A 125 21.75 9.34 19.98
N PRO A 126 22.31 8.14 19.81
CA PRO A 126 23.66 7.99 19.28
C PRO A 126 23.81 8.77 17.97
N THR A 127 24.98 9.37 17.71
CA THR A 127 25.20 10.28 16.57
C THR A 127 24.78 9.68 15.22
N TYR A 128 24.96 8.37 15.03
CA TYR A 128 24.59 7.65 13.80
C TYR A 128 23.07 7.41 13.63
N TRP A 129 22.25 7.72 14.64
CA TRP A 129 20.78 7.59 14.63
C TRP A 129 20.02 8.92 14.56
N THR A 130 20.74 10.04 14.67
CA THR A 130 20.17 11.40 14.68
C THR A 130 19.59 11.82 13.34
N ASN A 131 20.17 11.34 12.23
CA ASN A 131 19.71 11.69 10.89
C ASN A 131 18.32 11.14 10.59
N ASN A 132 17.55 11.87 9.78
CA ASN A 132 16.25 11.44 9.33
C ASN A 132 16.34 10.16 8.47
N SER A 133 15.60 9.13 8.90
CA SER A 133 15.47 7.84 8.18
C SER A 133 14.15 7.71 7.42
N LEU A 134 13.19 8.60 7.69
CA LEU A 134 11.82 8.55 7.18
C LEU A 134 11.69 9.34 5.86
N PRO A 135 11.01 8.80 4.84
CA PRO A 135 10.48 7.44 4.71
C PRO A 135 11.55 6.42 4.28
N SER A 136 11.37 5.12 4.54
CA SER A 136 12.35 4.10 4.11
C SER A 136 12.48 4.02 2.58
N GLY A 137 13.72 4.09 2.08
CA GLY A 137 14.01 4.05 0.65
C GLY A 137 13.85 2.65 0.06
N HIS A 138 14.48 1.65 0.70
CA HIS A 138 14.36 0.25 0.29
C HIS A 138 12.92 -0.26 0.37
N THR A 139 12.17 0.12 1.41
CA THR A 139 10.74 -0.21 1.50
C THR A 139 9.91 0.49 0.42
N THR A 140 10.21 1.75 0.08
CA THR A 140 9.56 2.44 -1.04
C THR A 140 9.81 1.70 -2.35
N ILE A 141 11.05 1.29 -2.63
CA ILE A 141 11.40 0.49 -3.81
C ILE A 141 10.58 -0.80 -3.82
N ALA A 142 10.63 -1.58 -2.73
CA ALA A 142 9.95 -2.87 -2.62
C ALA A 142 8.43 -2.76 -2.84
N ALA A 143 7.78 -1.79 -2.19
CA ALA A 143 6.35 -1.58 -2.32
C ALA A 143 5.96 -1.00 -3.69
N SER A 144 6.73 -0.06 -4.24
CA SER A 144 6.38 0.60 -5.51
C SER A 144 6.44 -0.36 -6.71
N VAL A 145 7.41 -1.27 -6.77
CA VAL A 145 7.52 -2.22 -7.89
C VAL A 145 6.35 -3.22 -7.93
N VAL A 146 5.84 -3.66 -6.77
CA VAL A 146 4.66 -4.53 -6.71
C VAL A 146 3.35 -3.75 -6.90
N VAL A 147 3.31 -2.46 -6.55
CA VAL A 147 2.20 -1.58 -6.96
C VAL A 147 2.19 -1.39 -8.47
N ALA A 148 3.34 -1.25 -9.14
CA ALA A 148 3.39 -1.20 -10.60
C ALA A 148 2.81 -2.46 -11.24
N LEU A 149 3.13 -3.64 -10.72
CA LEU A 149 2.51 -4.92 -11.11
C LEU A 149 0.99 -4.88 -10.94
N PHE A 150 0.53 -4.49 -9.76
CA PHE A 150 -0.89 -4.38 -9.45
C PHE A 150 -1.63 -3.44 -10.41
N LEU A 151 -1.00 -2.32 -10.77
CA LEU A 151 -1.60 -1.31 -11.67
C LEU A 151 -1.76 -1.82 -13.11
N VAL A 152 -0.77 -2.52 -13.65
CA VAL A 152 -0.84 -3.07 -15.04
C VAL A 152 -1.59 -4.39 -15.13
N ALA A 153 -1.89 -5.02 -14.00
CA ALA A 153 -2.62 -6.27 -13.95
C ALA A 153 -4.06 -6.15 -14.46
N SER A 154 -4.61 -7.27 -14.96
CA SER A 154 -6.04 -7.34 -15.23
C SER A 154 -6.83 -7.23 -13.91
N PRO A 155 -8.07 -6.70 -13.92
CA PRO A 155 -8.86 -6.55 -12.69
C PRO A 155 -9.03 -7.84 -11.86
N ARG A 156 -8.96 -9.02 -12.51
CA ARG A 156 -9.03 -10.33 -11.83
C ARG A 156 -7.76 -10.72 -11.10
N ALA A 157 -6.61 -10.29 -11.58
CA ALA A 157 -5.33 -10.58 -10.96
C ALA A 157 -5.01 -9.61 -9.81
N LYS A 158 -5.65 -8.44 -9.77
CA LYS A 158 -5.41 -7.39 -8.76
C LYS A 158 -5.57 -7.87 -7.31
N PRO A 159 -6.61 -8.64 -6.92
CA PRO A 159 -6.73 -9.12 -5.54
C PRO A 159 -5.53 -9.98 -5.10
N VAL A 160 -5.10 -10.93 -5.96
CA VAL A 160 -3.95 -11.80 -5.69
C VAL A 160 -2.65 -10.99 -5.66
N LEU A 161 -2.43 -10.11 -6.63
CA LEU A 161 -1.23 -9.28 -6.69
C LEU A 161 -1.17 -8.24 -5.56
N GLY A 162 -2.31 -7.77 -5.06
CA GLY A 162 -2.37 -6.92 -3.88
C GLY A 162 -1.91 -7.67 -2.63
N PHE A 163 -2.38 -8.91 -2.44
CA PHE A 163 -1.92 -9.77 -1.34
C PHE A 163 -0.42 -10.09 -1.45
N LEU A 164 0.03 -10.57 -2.61
CA LEU A 164 1.46 -10.87 -2.83
C LEU A 164 2.33 -9.61 -2.72
N GLY A 165 1.80 -8.45 -3.13
CA GLY A 165 2.46 -7.16 -2.96
C GLY A 165 2.60 -6.77 -1.49
N ALA A 166 1.59 -7.04 -0.65
CA ALA A 166 1.69 -6.85 0.80
C ALA A 166 2.74 -7.77 1.42
N VAL A 167 2.79 -9.05 1.01
CA VAL A 167 3.82 -9.99 1.47
C VAL A 167 5.21 -9.51 1.07
N TRP A 168 5.39 -9.04 -0.16
CA TRP A 168 6.68 -8.58 -0.66
C TRP A 168 7.14 -7.26 -0.02
N GLY A 169 6.33 -6.21 -0.12
CA GLY A 169 6.67 -4.88 0.41
C GLY A 169 6.69 -4.86 1.94
N GLY A 170 5.78 -5.60 2.55
CA GLY A 170 5.72 -5.83 3.99
C GLY A 170 6.88 -6.68 4.49
N GLY A 171 7.21 -7.77 3.80
CA GLY A 171 8.30 -8.68 4.16
C GLY A 171 9.65 -7.97 4.11
N TRP A 172 9.91 -7.19 3.06
CA TRP A 172 11.10 -6.33 3.00
C TRP A 172 11.08 -5.24 4.08
N GLY A 173 9.92 -4.67 4.42
CA GLY A 173 9.81 -3.73 5.54
C GLY A 173 10.21 -4.37 6.87
N ALA A 174 9.65 -5.53 7.20
CA ALA A 174 9.99 -6.28 8.40
C ALA A 174 11.46 -6.71 8.41
N TYR A 175 11.99 -7.15 7.28
CA TYR A 175 13.41 -7.51 7.15
C TYR A 175 14.33 -6.33 7.49
N LEU A 176 14.06 -5.15 6.93
CA LEU A 176 14.87 -3.94 7.19
C LEU A 176 14.78 -3.44 8.63
N PHE A 177 13.67 -3.73 9.33
CA PHE A 177 13.57 -3.53 10.77
C PHE A 177 14.44 -4.54 11.53
N ILE A 178 14.33 -5.82 11.19
CA ILE A 178 15.04 -6.91 11.87
C ILE A 178 16.56 -6.71 11.78
N GLU A 179 17.06 -6.23 10.64
CA GLU A 179 18.47 -5.85 10.45
C GLU A 179 18.85 -4.51 11.10
N ALA A 180 17.94 -3.88 11.86
CA ALA A 180 18.12 -2.60 12.56
C ALA A 180 18.44 -1.38 11.68
N TRP A 181 18.08 -1.40 10.39
CA TRP A 181 18.36 -0.30 9.46
C TRP A 181 17.34 0.82 9.57
N HIS A 182 16.08 0.43 9.81
CA HIS A 182 14.95 1.31 9.78
C HIS A 182 14.04 1.13 10.99
N ARG A 183 13.34 2.20 11.33
CA ARG A 183 12.30 2.24 12.36
C ARG A 183 10.95 1.83 11.74
N PRO A 184 10.02 1.24 12.49
CA PRO A 184 8.69 0.88 11.96
C PRO A 184 7.95 2.05 11.29
N SER A 185 8.06 3.28 11.82
CA SER A 185 7.45 4.47 11.19
C SER A 185 8.01 4.78 9.79
N ASP A 186 9.27 4.43 9.51
CA ASP A 186 9.88 4.62 8.19
C ASP A 186 9.17 3.76 7.13
N MET A 187 8.77 2.53 7.50
CA MET A 187 8.07 1.57 6.64
C MET A 187 6.63 2.01 6.39
N ILE A 188 5.91 2.38 7.45
CA ILE A 188 4.53 2.88 7.36
C ILE A 188 4.47 4.09 6.43
N SER A 189 5.40 5.03 6.59
CA SER A 189 5.51 6.22 5.76
C SER A 189 5.80 5.88 4.30
N ALA A 190 6.66 4.89 4.04
CA ALA A 190 6.94 4.41 2.68
C ALA A 190 5.69 3.80 2.03
N TYR A 191 4.92 2.99 2.75
CA TYR A 191 3.66 2.43 2.23
C TYR A 191 2.65 3.52 1.88
N LEU A 192 2.55 4.57 2.70
CA LEU A 192 1.65 5.70 2.45
C LEU A 192 2.09 6.52 1.22
N VAL A 193 3.38 6.81 1.05
CA VAL A 193 3.91 7.48 -0.15
C VAL A 193 3.61 6.67 -1.40
N VAL A 194 3.87 5.36 -1.37
CA VAL A 194 3.57 4.46 -2.49
C VAL A 194 2.08 4.36 -2.75
N ALA A 195 1.23 4.38 -1.72
CA ALA A 195 -0.23 4.39 -1.88
C ALA A 195 -0.73 5.67 -2.55
N ILE A 196 -0.19 6.84 -2.19
CA ILE A 196 -0.52 8.13 -2.83
C ILE A 196 -0.25 8.06 -4.33
N TRP A 197 0.97 7.67 -4.71
CA TRP A 197 1.35 7.55 -6.12
C TRP A 197 0.61 6.41 -6.82
N GLY A 198 0.34 5.30 -6.13
CA GLY A 198 -0.47 4.21 -6.63
C GLY A 198 -1.90 4.64 -6.98
N LEU A 199 -2.52 5.49 -6.15
CA LEU A 199 -3.83 6.07 -6.42
C LEU A 199 -3.78 7.04 -7.61
N ILE A 200 -2.77 7.90 -7.70
CA ILE A 200 -2.58 8.82 -8.84
C ILE A 200 -2.40 8.04 -10.15
N GLY A 201 -1.44 7.11 -10.17
CA GLY A 201 -1.15 6.25 -11.33
C GLY A 201 -2.34 5.37 -11.70
N GLY A 202 -3.04 4.83 -10.70
CA GLY A 202 -4.26 4.07 -10.87
C GLY A 202 -5.38 4.86 -11.54
N TRP A 203 -5.63 6.08 -11.07
CA TRP A 203 -6.63 6.96 -11.67
C TRP A 203 -6.27 7.26 -13.13
N LEU A 204 -5.01 7.61 -13.41
CA LEU A 204 -4.52 7.87 -14.76
C LEU A 204 -4.71 6.65 -15.68
N ILE A 205 -4.33 5.46 -15.23
CA ILE A 205 -4.47 4.21 -15.99
C ILE A 205 -5.95 3.89 -16.27
N TYR A 206 -6.83 4.00 -15.27
CA TYR A 206 -8.25 3.71 -15.44
C TYR A 206 -8.92 4.68 -16.43
N ARG A 207 -8.40 5.90 -16.55
CA ARG A 207 -8.89 6.92 -17.48
C ARG A 207 -8.28 6.80 -18.88
N ALA A 208 -7.00 6.47 -18.97
CA ALA A 208 -6.27 6.39 -20.23
C ALA A 208 -6.55 5.08 -20.99
N VAL A 209 -6.69 3.96 -20.29
CA VAL A 209 -6.92 2.63 -20.87
C VAL A 209 -8.14 1.94 -20.23
N PRO A 210 -9.36 2.48 -20.40
CA PRO A 210 -10.56 2.00 -19.71
C PRO A 210 -10.98 0.57 -20.10
N ARG A 211 -10.67 0.10 -21.32
CA ARG A 211 -10.95 -1.29 -21.75
C ARG A 211 -10.17 -2.30 -20.93
N GLU A 212 -8.91 -2.01 -20.63
CA GLU A 212 -8.05 -2.91 -19.84
C GLU A 212 -8.47 -3.00 -18.37
N ASN A 213 -9.22 -2.00 -17.89
CA ASN A 213 -9.69 -1.88 -16.51
C ASN A 213 -11.20 -2.10 -16.37
N SER A 214 -11.79 -2.84 -17.30
CA SER A 214 -13.20 -3.22 -17.28
C SER A 214 -13.36 -4.74 -17.41
N VAL A 215 -14.41 -5.31 -16.82
CA VAL A 215 -14.72 -6.74 -16.86
C VAL A 215 -16.12 -7.02 -17.40
N ALA A 216 -16.30 -8.18 -18.02
CA ALA A 216 -17.63 -8.70 -18.33
C ALA A 216 -18.36 -9.11 -17.03
N PRO A 217 -19.68 -8.89 -16.90
CA PRO A 217 -20.42 -9.18 -15.66
C PRO A 217 -20.33 -10.64 -15.21
N ASN A 218 -20.25 -11.59 -16.15
CA ASN A 218 -20.11 -13.01 -15.85
C ASN A 218 -18.69 -13.43 -15.43
N ARG A 219 -17.77 -12.46 -15.31
CA ARG A 219 -16.38 -12.69 -14.97
C ARG A 219 -15.87 -11.58 -14.05
N GLU A 220 -16.68 -11.18 -13.08
CA GLU A 220 -16.25 -10.23 -12.06
C GLU A 220 -15.08 -10.81 -11.23
N PRO A 221 -14.12 -9.97 -10.81
CA PRO A 221 -13.04 -10.40 -9.93
C PRO A 221 -13.60 -10.80 -8.57
N ASP A 222 -13.16 -11.94 -8.04
CA ASP A 222 -13.46 -12.31 -6.65
C ASP A 222 -12.53 -11.54 -5.70
N VAL A 223 -13.00 -10.37 -5.27
CA VAL A 223 -12.25 -9.43 -4.44
C VAL A 223 -12.27 -9.86 -2.97
N ALA A 224 -13.37 -10.49 -2.53
CA ALA A 224 -13.68 -10.66 -1.11
C ALA A 224 -12.66 -11.55 -0.35
N PRO A 225 -12.18 -12.70 -0.86
CA PRO A 225 -11.27 -13.55 -0.12
C PRO A 225 -9.91 -12.90 0.14
N ALA A 226 -9.27 -12.36 -0.91
CA ALA A 226 -7.96 -11.73 -0.77
C ALA A 226 -8.03 -10.44 0.05
N ALA A 227 -9.08 -9.62 -0.16
CA ALA A 227 -9.32 -8.43 0.64
C ALA A 227 -9.56 -8.75 2.11
N GLY A 228 -10.39 -9.76 2.40
CA GLY A 228 -10.71 -10.21 3.75
C GLY A 228 -9.47 -10.75 4.47
N LEU A 229 -8.65 -11.53 3.78
CA LEU A 229 -7.38 -12.02 4.32
C LEU A 229 -6.40 -10.88 4.60
N CYS A 230 -6.27 -9.90 3.70
CA CYS A 230 -5.43 -8.72 3.94
C CYS A 230 -5.94 -7.90 5.13
N TRP A 231 -7.26 -7.70 5.26
CA TRP A 231 -7.83 -7.04 6.43
C TRP A 231 -7.52 -7.80 7.71
N PHE A 232 -7.77 -9.11 7.73
CA PHE A 232 -7.52 -9.96 8.88
C PHE A 232 -6.05 -9.90 9.31
N LEU A 233 -5.11 -10.16 8.40
CA LEU A 233 -3.68 -10.12 8.68
C LEU A 233 -3.22 -8.72 9.09
N GLY A 234 -3.63 -7.69 8.36
CA GLY A 234 -3.25 -6.32 8.67
C GLY A 234 -3.72 -5.88 10.06
N ILE A 235 -4.96 -6.19 10.43
CA ILE A 235 -5.53 -5.87 11.74
C ILE A 235 -4.84 -6.69 12.84
N VAL A 236 -4.73 -8.01 12.68
CA VAL A 236 -4.15 -8.90 13.70
C VAL A 236 -2.68 -8.57 13.94
N LEU A 237 -1.88 -8.36 12.90
CA LEU A 237 -0.47 -8.02 13.04
C LEU A 237 -0.30 -6.64 13.69
N THR A 238 -1.07 -5.64 13.23
CA THR A 238 -0.95 -4.27 13.78
C THR A 238 -1.40 -4.21 15.24
N ILE A 239 -2.56 -4.79 15.57
CA ILE A 239 -3.04 -4.86 16.96
C ILE A 239 -2.07 -5.70 17.80
N GLY A 240 -1.60 -6.83 17.28
CA GLY A 240 -0.60 -7.68 17.94
C GLY A 240 0.66 -6.90 18.31
N GLY A 241 1.14 -6.03 17.40
CA GLY A 241 2.27 -5.13 17.68
C GLY A 241 1.99 -4.19 18.86
N PHE A 242 0.83 -3.55 18.90
CA PHE A 242 0.44 -2.72 20.05
C PHE A 242 0.26 -3.52 21.34
N VAL A 243 -0.28 -4.74 21.26
CA VAL A 243 -0.40 -5.64 22.42
C VAL A 243 0.98 -6.03 22.93
N CYS A 244 1.97 -6.28 22.06
CA CYS A 244 3.35 -6.54 22.48
C CYS A 244 3.95 -5.33 23.23
N LEU A 245 3.68 -4.10 22.80
CA LEU A 245 4.10 -2.89 23.54
C LEU A 245 3.45 -2.80 24.93
N LEU A 246 2.20 -3.24 25.07
CA LEU A 246 1.54 -3.32 26.38
C LEU A 246 2.13 -4.43 27.26
N LEU A 247 2.37 -5.61 26.68
CA LEU A 247 2.96 -6.77 27.37
C LEU A 247 4.42 -6.54 27.76
N ALA A 248 5.12 -5.62 27.09
CA ALA A 248 6.43 -5.12 27.51
C ALA A 248 6.38 -4.36 28.84
N GLY A 249 5.20 -4.13 29.45
CA GLY A 249 5.03 -3.33 30.66
C GLY A 249 4.71 -1.86 30.38
N GLY A 250 4.18 -1.55 29.19
CA GLY A 250 3.86 -0.19 28.77
C GLY A 250 5.09 0.73 28.75
N TRP A 251 4.90 2.03 28.97
CA TRP A 251 6.01 3.01 28.93
C TRP A 251 7.15 2.68 29.91
N THR A 252 6.83 2.17 31.10
CA THR A 252 7.84 1.83 32.11
C THR A 252 8.71 0.67 31.69
N GLY A 253 8.13 -0.41 31.16
CA GLY A 253 8.92 -1.56 30.71
C GLY A 253 9.56 -1.37 29.34
N LEU A 254 9.01 -0.49 28.50
CA LEU A 254 9.72 0.02 27.31
C LEU A 254 10.95 0.82 27.71
N ALA A 255 10.89 1.62 28.78
CA ALA A 255 12.06 2.37 29.25
C ALA A 255 13.14 1.44 29.81
N ASP A 256 12.74 0.44 30.59
CA ASP A 256 13.65 -0.61 31.07
C ASP A 256 14.30 -1.39 29.92
N SER A 257 13.57 -1.58 28.80
CA SER A 257 14.10 -2.26 27.61
C SER A 257 15.25 -1.53 26.90
N LEU A 258 15.56 -0.27 27.27
CA LEU A 258 16.77 0.41 26.81
C LEU A 258 18.04 -0.13 27.47
N GLU A 259 17.93 -0.54 28.74
CA GLU A 259 19.04 -1.10 29.52
C GLU A 259 19.03 -2.63 29.51
N ASN A 260 17.82 -3.22 29.54
CA ASN A 260 17.57 -4.66 29.57
C ASN A 260 16.67 -5.08 28.40
N PRO A 261 17.20 -5.15 27.15
CA PRO A 261 16.40 -5.46 25.97
C PRO A 261 15.56 -6.73 26.11
N THR A 262 14.28 -6.63 25.75
CA THR A 262 13.35 -7.76 25.73
C THR A 262 12.83 -8.04 24.33
N LEU A 263 12.28 -9.23 24.10
CA LEU A 263 11.71 -9.57 22.80
C LEU A 263 10.39 -8.85 22.49
N TRP A 264 9.72 -8.25 23.48
CA TRP A 264 8.41 -7.63 23.25
C TRP A 264 8.46 -6.41 22.31
N PRO A 265 9.35 -5.42 22.50
CA PRO A 265 9.50 -4.32 21.55
C PRO A 265 10.04 -4.80 20.20
N TRP A 266 10.86 -5.86 20.18
CA TRP A 266 11.35 -6.46 18.96
C TRP A 266 10.21 -7.04 18.12
N ILE A 267 9.36 -7.87 18.72
CA ILE A 267 8.17 -8.45 18.07
C ILE A 267 7.24 -7.31 17.64
N ALA A 268 7.03 -6.30 18.49
CA ALA A 268 6.20 -5.14 18.16
C ALA A 268 6.70 -4.44 16.89
N GLY A 269 8.00 -4.15 16.80
CA GLY A 269 8.58 -3.48 15.65
C GLY A 269 8.49 -4.31 14.36
N ALA A 270 8.70 -5.63 14.43
CA ALA A 270 8.54 -6.52 13.28
C ALA A 270 7.08 -6.55 12.79
N LEU A 271 6.13 -6.67 13.71
CA LEU A 271 4.69 -6.69 13.40
C LEU A 271 4.20 -5.34 12.84
N LEU A 272 4.63 -4.23 13.42
CA LEU A 272 4.28 -2.88 12.97
C LEU A 272 4.97 -2.47 11.66
N SER A 273 6.09 -3.13 11.33
CA SER A 273 6.72 -2.99 10.01
C SER A 273 6.00 -3.81 8.93
N PHE A 274 5.32 -4.91 9.31
CA PHE A 274 4.68 -5.82 8.35
C PHE A 274 3.17 -5.57 8.16
N GLY A 275 2.42 -5.48 9.26
CA GLY A 275 0.95 -5.40 9.27
C GLY A 275 0.37 -4.25 8.43
N PRO A 276 0.90 -3.01 8.53
CA PRO A 276 0.40 -1.89 7.76
C PRO A 276 0.44 -2.08 6.23
N ALA A 277 1.38 -2.88 5.71
CA ALA A 277 1.40 -3.22 4.27
C ALA A 277 0.12 -3.96 3.85
N PHE A 278 -0.39 -4.87 4.70
CA PHE A 278 -1.64 -5.57 4.46
C PHE A 278 -2.86 -4.67 4.60
N LEU A 279 -2.85 -3.70 5.51
CA LEU A 279 -3.94 -2.71 5.62
C LEU A 279 -4.05 -1.86 4.35
N VAL A 280 -2.91 -1.38 3.85
CA VAL A 280 -2.85 -0.61 2.59
C VAL A 280 -3.30 -1.47 1.41
N ALA A 281 -2.85 -2.73 1.33
CA ALA A 281 -3.28 -3.65 0.29
C ALA A 281 -4.78 -3.99 0.38
N ALA A 282 -5.32 -4.19 1.58
CA ALA A 282 -6.74 -4.45 1.77
C ALA A 282 -7.59 -3.27 1.29
N ALA A 283 -7.21 -2.05 1.66
CA ALA A 283 -7.85 -0.83 1.18
C ALA A 283 -7.73 -0.69 -0.35
N GLY A 284 -6.54 -0.91 -0.91
CA GLY A 284 -6.29 -0.85 -2.35
C GLY A 284 -7.09 -1.88 -3.14
N ILE A 285 -7.10 -3.15 -2.73
CA ILE A 285 -7.85 -4.23 -3.39
C ILE A 285 -9.34 -3.89 -3.43
N ASN A 286 -9.92 -3.47 -2.30
CA ASN A 286 -11.33 -3.06 -2.23
C ASN A 286 -11.60 -1.84 -3.12
N PHE A 287 -10.77 -0.81 -3.01
CA PHE A 287 -10.95 0.46 -3.71
C PHE A 287 -10.88 0.29 -5.23
N PHE A 288 -9.81 -0.32 -5.75
CA PHE A 288 -9.61 -0.54 -7.18
C PHE A 288 -10.63 -1.54 -7.76
N GLY A 289 -11.03 -2.54 -6.97
CA GLY A 289 -12.14 -3.44 -7.32
C GLY A 289 -13.44 -2.66 -7.48
N SER A 290 -13.76 -1.77 -6.53
CA SER A 290 -14.99 -0.96 -6.55
C SER A 290 -15.05 0.02 -7.73
N GLU A 291 -13.90 0.45 -8.24
CA GLU A 291 -13.77 1.39 -9.36
C GLU A 291 -13.51 0.71 -10.71
N THR A 292 -13.48 -0.63 -10.75
CA THR A 292 -13.36 -1.41 -12.00
C THR A 292 -14.62 -1.21 -12.86
N GLY A 293 -14.41 -1.02 -14.16
CA GLY A 293 -15.50 -0.85 -15.12
C GLY A 293 -16.23 -2.17 -15.42
N ARG A 294 -17.45 -2.07 -15.95
CA ARG A 294 -18.25 -3.22 -16.42
C ARG A 294 -18.62 -3.01 -17.87
N MET A 295 -18.26 -3.96 -18.75
CA MET A 295 -18.55 -3.88 -20.18
C MET A 295 -18.85 -5.24 -20.80
N TYR A 296 -19.68 -5.26 -21.86
CA TYR A 296 -19.91 -6.46 -22.66
C TYR A 296 -18.80 -6.61 -23.69
N ARG A 297 -18.52 -7.86 -24.07
CA ARG A 297 -17.36 -8.23 -24.90
C ARG A 297 -17.28 -7.43 -26.21
N ASP A 298 -18.44 -7.02 -26.76
CA ASP A 298 -18.57 -6.25 -28.00
C ASP A 298 -19.31 -4.90 -27.81
N GLY A 299 -19.47 -4.44 -26.57
CA GLY A 299 -20.19 -3.20 -26.25
C GLY A 299 -19.30 -1.96 -26.35
N GLU A 300 -19.87 -0.83 -26.76
CA GLU A 300 -19.20 0.47 -26.69
C GLU A 300 -18.82 0.81 -25.23
N LEU A 301 -17.69 1.52 -25.07
CA LEU A 301 -17.23 1.95 -23.75
C LEU A 301 -18.21 2.99 -23.18
N PRO A 302 -18.81 2.77 -21.99
CA PRO A 302 -19.58 3.81 -21.32
C PRO A 302 -18.67 4.98 -20.96
N THR A 303 -19.09 6.19 -21.31
CA THR A 303 -18.39 7.42 -20.89
C THR A 303 -18.77 7.76 -19.45
N ALA A 304 -17.89 8.45 -18.71
CA ALA A 304 -18.18 8.83 -17.32
C ALA A 304 -19.39 9.77 -17.16
N ARG A 305 -19.90 10.34 -18.27
CA ARG A 305 -21.07 11.21 -18.35
C ARG A 305 -22.34 10.51 -18.87
N SER A 306 -22.34 9.19 -19.11
CA SER A 306 -23.53 8.51 -19.63
C SER A 306 -24.71 8.62 -18.67
N GLU A 307 -25.90 8.87 -19.24
CA GLU A 307 -27.15 8.99 -18.49
C GLU A 307 -27.42 7.75 -17.64
N ARG A 308 -28.01 7.97 -16.46
CA ARG A 308 -28.47 6.90 -15.58
C ARG A 308 -29.58 6.15 -16.33
N VAL A 309 -29.35 4.89 -16.69
CA VAL A 309 -30.38 4.05 -17.31
C VAL A 309 -31.59 4.01 -16.38
N LYS A 310 -32.71 4.59 -16.81
CA LYS A 310 -34.01 4.41 -16.15
C LYS A 310 -34.48 3.00 -16.50
N TYR A 311 -34.62 2.15 -15.49
CA TYR A 311 -35.27 0.85 -15.67
C TYR A 311 -36.73 1.10 -16.10
N PRO A 312 -37.20 0.53 -17.21
CA PRO A 312 -38.63 0.45 -17.42
C PRO A 312 -39.18 -0.46 -16.32
N VAL A 313 -39.97 0.11 -15.41
CA VAL A 313 -40.71 -0.67 -14.42
C VAL A 313 -41.67 -1.56 -15.22
N PRO A 314 -41.61 -2.89 -15.08
CA PRO A 314 -42.56 -3.77 -15.77
C PRO A 314 -43.99 -3.32 -15.43
N PRO A 315 -44.97 -3.41 -16.35
CA PRO A 315 -46.32 -2.90 -16.13
C PRO A 315 -46.95 -3.43 -14.83
N GLU A 316 -46.58 -4.65 -14.45
CA GLU A 316 -47.03 -5.36 -13.25
C GLU A 316 -46.55 -4.71 -11.94
N PHE A 317 -45.42 -3.99 -11.98
CA PHE A 317 -44.84 -3.31 -10.82
C PHE A 317 -45.03 -1.78 -10.83
N GLN A 318 -45.56 -1.20 -11.92
CA GLN A 318 -45.88 0.25 -11.98
C GLN A 318 -46.78 0.72 -10.82
N PRO A 319 -47.84 -0.01 -10.42
CA PRO A 319 -48.73 0.44 -9.35
C PRO A 319 -48.06 0.57 -7.98
N LEU A 320 -46.92 -0.11 -7.75
CA LEU A 320 -46.17 -0.04 -6.50
C LEU A 320 -45.30 1.21 -6.41
N PHE A 321 -44.88 1.76 -7.55
CA PHE A 321 -44.05 2.96 -7.61
C PHE A 321 -44.88 4.25 -7.69
N GLU A 322 -46.13 4.19 -8.14
CA GLU A 322 -47.05 5.35 -8.16
C GLU A 322 -47.66 5.69 -6.79
N ARG A 323 -47.44 4.84 -5.78
CA ARG A 323 -47.93 5.03 -4.40
C ARG A 323 -46.90 5.63 -3.44
N VAL A 324 -45.72 5.99 -3.95
CA VAL A 324 -44.63 6.67 -3.22
C VAL A 324 -44.43 8.05 -3.82
#